data_AF-A0A7S2S999-F1
#
_entry.id   AF-A0A7S2S999-F1
#
_cell.length_a   1.000
_cell.length_b   1.000
_cell.length_c   1.000
_cell.angle_alpha   90.00
_cell.angle_beta   90.00
_cell.angle_gamma   90.00
#
_symmetry.space_group_name_H-M   'P 1'
#
loop_
_entity.id
_entity.type
_entity.pdbx_description
1 polymer ?
#
loop_
_entity_poly.entity_id
_entity_poly.type
_entity_poly.pdbx_seq_one_letter_code
_entity_poly.pdbx_strand_id
1 'polypeptide(L)'
;SCALSDNSIHTYDRETLRLVHSITKAHEGGATTDLCHTSRLGNGSGDNMVVSSGMDGFVKIFDLRQNANPSGAGGILSQAAVQFQLPKKEQALSVSLGYGGTLAAVGSTKSQIHFFDLRGTSTGTGGNNSNVLGSYVDAHTDEVTKVRFQRSNDGLTTTSLLVSGSEDGLACIHDTSQSSEEAALKSVLNVQSP
;
A
#
# COMPACT_ATOMS: atom_id res chain seq x y z
N SER A 1 4.68 -2.40 12.38
CA SER A 1 3.56 -1.62 12.94
C SER A 1 2.28 -2.44 12.92
N CYS A 2 1.25 -2.04 13.64
CA CYS A 2 -0.07 -2.66 13.62
C CYS A 2 -1.17 -1.61 13.43
N ALA A 3 -2.20 -1.96 12.68
CA ALA A 3 -3.44 -1.18 12.58
C ALA A 3 -4.42 -1.65 13.65
N LEU A 4 -5.08 -0.72 14.31
CA LEU A 4 -6.05 -0.98 15.35
C LEU A 4 -7.48 -0.68 14.85
N SER A 5 -8.48 -1.22 15.54
CA SER A 5 -9.89 -1.04 15.20
C SER A 5 -10.41 0.38 15.43
N ASP A 6 -9.66 1.24 16.12
CA ASP A 6 -9.95 2.66 16.32
C ASP A 6 -9.35 3.55 15.21
N ASN A 7 -8.94 2.94 14.10
CA ASN A 7 -8.29 3.57 12.95
C ASN A 7 -6.93 4.21 13.27
N SER A 8 -6.29 3.82 14.38
CA SER A 8 -4.91 4.20 14.64
C SER A 8 -3.92 3.17 14.09
N ILE A 9 -2.69 3.61 13.82
CA ILE A 9 -1.56 2.74 13.49
C ILE A 9 -0.48 2.96 14.52
N HIS A 10 -0.09 1.89 15.23
CA HIS A 10 0.95 1.93 16.23
C HIS A 10 2.23 1.26 15.74
N THR A 11 3.37 1.88 16.03
CA THR A 11 4.70 1.32 15.78
C THR A 11 5.39 1.12 17.11
N TYR A 12 5.84 -0.11 17.35
CA TYR A 12 6.52 -0.51 18.58
C TYR A 12 7.97 -0.84 18.28
N ASP A 13 8.84 -0.55 19.24
CA ASP A 13 10.21 -0.99 19.23
C ASP A 13 10.25 -2.51 19.42
N ARG A 14 11.03 -3.21 18.59
CA ARG A 14 11.01 -4.67 18.54
C ARG A 14 11.61 -5.30 19.80
N GLU A 15 12.61 -4.67 20.40
CA GLU A 15 13.35 -5.23 21.54
C GLU A 15 12.66 -4.91 22.88
N THR A 16 12.16 -3.68 23.01
CA THR A 16 11.58 -3.17 24.26
C THR A 16 10.05 -3.26 24.28
N LEU A 17 9.41 -3.51 23.14
CA LEU A 17 7.95 -3.50 22.96
C LEU A 17 7.29 -2.17 23.36
N ARG A 18 8.07 -1.09 23.47
CA ARG A 18 7.56 0.24 23.81
C ARG A 18 6.98 0.88 22.57
N LEU A 19 5.90 1.63 22.76
CA LEU A 19 5.30 2.43 21.70
C LEU A 19 6.28 3.54 21.27
N VAL A 20 6.64 3.55 19.98
CA VAL A 20 7.55 4.53 19.38
C VAL A 20 6.77 5.60 18.63
N HIS A 21 5.74 5.20 17.87
CA HIS A 21 4.90 6.11 17.11
C HIS A 21 3.42 5.70 17.19
N SER A 22 2.55 6.71 17.23
CA SER A 22 1.10 6.52 17.09
C SER A 22 0.59 7.45 16.00
N ILE A 23 0.06 6.87 14.92
CA ILE A 23 -0.68 7.60 13.90
C ILE A 23 -2.14 7.53 14.29
N THR A 24 -2.76 8.65 14.62
CA THR A 24 -4.18 8.70 14.97
C THR A 24 -5.03 9.03 13.75
N LYS A 25 -6.21 8.41 13.63
CA LYS A 25 -7.13 8.58 12.50
C LYS A 25 -6.43 8.40 11.14
N ALA A 26 -5.69 7.31 10.99
CA ALA A 26 -4.95 7.01 9.76
C ALA A 26 -5.87 7.05 8.53
N HIS A 27 -7.08 6.51 8.65
CA HIS A 27 -8.12 6.53 7.61
C HIS A 27 -9.43 7.10 8.16
N GLU A 28 -10.03 8.07 7.43
CA GLU A 28 -11.24 8.76 7.87
C GLU A 28 -12.48 8.02 7.37
N GLY A 29 -13.27 7.45 8.28
CA GLY A 29 -14.52 6.78 7.91
C GLY A 29 -14.36 5.34 7.40
N GLY A 30 -13.23 4.69 7.67
CA GLY A 30 -13.02 3.29 7.28
C GLY A 30 -11.82 2.65 7.96
N ALA A 31 -11.86 1.32 8.13
CA ALA A 31 -10.75 0.56 8.71
C ALA A 31 -9.50 0.64 7.83
N THR A 32 -8.33 0.59 8.46
CA THR A 32 -7.07 0.32 7.74
C THR A 32 -7.08 -1.15 7.32
N THR A 33 -6.92 -1.41 6.03
CA THR A 33 -7.07 -2.75 5.44
C THR A 33 -5.74 -3.47 5.26
N ASP A 34 -4.65 -2.72 5.12
CA ASP A 34 -3.32 -3.29 4.92
C ASP A 34 -2.22 -2.30 5.29
N LEU A 35 -1.04 -2.84 5.61
CA LEU A 35 0.15 -2.08 5.98
C LEU A 35 1.38 -2.63 5.26
N CYS A 36 2.23 -1.75 4.78
CA CYS A 36 3.57 -2.10 4.34
C CYS A 36 4.58 -1.02 4.72
N HIS A 37 5.85 -1.44 4.82
CA HIS A 37 6.96 -0.56 5.13
C HIS A 37 7.84 -0.37 3.89
N THR A 38 8.45 0.81 3.80
CA THR A 38 9.51 1.06 2.82
C THR A 38 10.54 2.00 3.40
N SER A 39 11.80 1.72 3.07
CA SER A 39 12.93 2.58 3.40
C SER A 39 13.38 3.46 2.24
N ARG A 40 12.71 3.37 1.07
CA ARG A 40 13.23 3.89 -0.20
C ARG A 40 12.47 5.10 -0.75
N LEU A 41 11.37 5.49 -0.13
CA LEU A 41 10.67 6.73 -0.44
C LEU A 41 11.31 7.88 0.35
N GLY A 42 12.35 8.49 -0.23
CA GLY A 42 13.09 9.65 0.33
C GLY A 42 14.59 9.40 0.54
N ASN A 43 15.34 10.47 0.84
CA ASN A 43 16.82 10.45 0.97
C ASN A 43 17.36 9.78 2.26
N GLY A 44 16.57 8.95 2.95
CA GLY A 44 16.95 8.37 4.25
C GLY A 44 17.22 6.87 4.18
N SER A 45 18.18 6.39 4.97
CA SER A 45 18.34 4.97 5.30
C SER A 45 17.41 4.59 6.46
N GLY A 46 16.57 3.56 6.26
CA GLY A 46 15.72 2.95 7.31
C GLY A 46 14.23 2.89 6.98
N ASP A 47 13.49 1.94 7.58
CA ASP A 47 12.03 1.72 7.47
C ASP A 47 11.21 2.85 8.12
N ASN A 48 11.46 4.06 7.66
CA ASN A 48 10.93 5.29 8.22
C ASN A 48 9.58 5.68 7.60
N MET A 49 9.11 4.94 6.59
CA MET A 49 7.84 5.20 5.94
C MET A 49 6.89 4.02 6.18
N VAL A 50 5.69 4.35 6.66
CA VAL A 50 4.57 3.40 6.76
C VAL A 50 3.58 3.75 5.66
N VAL A 51 3.24 2.78 4.84
CA VAL A 51 2.19 2.88 3.83
C VAL A 51 0.99 2.09 4.30
N SER A 52 -0.19 2.69 4.23
CA SER A 52 -1.45 2.06 4.61
C SER A 52 -2.50 2.23 3.53
N SER A 53 -3.32 1.20 3.32
CA SER A 53 -4.57 1.28 2.56
C SER A 53 -5.76 1.27 3.51
N GLY A 54 -6.88 1.85 3.09
CA GLY A 54 -8.09 1.85 3.91
C GLY A 54 -9.40 1.84 3.14
N MET A 55 -10.46 1.53 3.89
CA MET A 55 -11.85 1.53 3.41
C MET A 55 -12.38 2.94 3.07
N ASP A 56 -11.62 3.99 3.39
CA ASP A 56 -11.90 5.36 2.94
C ASP A 56 -11.50 5.60 1.47
N GLY A 57 -10.94 4.58 0.81
CA GLY A 57 -10.52 4.63 -0.59
C GLY A 57 -9.20 5.35 -0.80
N PHE A 58 -8.44 5.60 0.28
CA PHE A 58 -7.13 6.20 0.20
C PHE A 58 -6.03 5.16 0.46
N VAL A 59 -4.89 5.42 -0.15
CA VAL A 59 -3.59 4.93 0.33
C VAL A 59 -2.80 6.13 0.83
N LYS A 60 -2.23 5.98 2.02
CA LYS A 60 -1.52 7.03 2.74
C LYS A 60 -0.12 6.57 3.09
N ILE A 61 0.81 7.51 3.06
CA ILE A 61 2.21 7.30 3.40
C ILE A 61 2.55 8.24 4.54
N PHE A 62 3.00 7.69 5.65
CA PHE A 62 3.40 8.41 6.85
C PHE A 62 4.91 8.33 7.01
N ASP A 63 5.56 9.48 7.13
CA ASP A 63 6.96 9.57 7.50
C ASP A 63 7.09 9.60 9.03
N LEU A 64 7.57 8.50 9.59
CA LEU A 64 7.74 8.32 11.03
C LEU A 64 8.74 9.30 11.64
N ARG A 65 9.62 9.90 10.82
CA ARG A 65 10.61 10.88 11.28
C ARG A 65 9.98 12.25 11.55
N GLN A 66 8.87 12.58 10.87
CA GLN A 66 8.31 13.94 10.89
C GLN A 66 7.81 14.37 12.27
N ASN A 67 7.61 13.45 13.23
CA ASN A 67 7.27 13.75 14.62
C ASN A 67 8.12 12.97 15.63
N ALA A 68 9.39 12.69 15.33
CA ALA A 68 10.31 12.14 16.33
C ALA A 68 10.51 13.15 17.47
N ASN A 69 9.74 12.98 18.55
CA ASN A 69 9.91 13.73 19.78
C ASN A 69 11.36 13.54 20.25
N PRO A 70 12.17 14.60 20.47
CA PRO A 70 13.59 14.47 20.82
C PRO A 70 13.83 13.72 22.14
N SER A 71 12.78 13.47 22.92
CA SER A 71 12.78 12.72 24.18
C SER A 71 12.51 11.21 24.04
N GLY A 72 12.32 10.67 22.83
CA GLY A 72 12.05 9.24 22.62
C GLY A 72 10.67 8.75 23.12
N ALA A 73 9.80 9.67 23.54
CA ALA A 73 8.43 9.36 23.94
C ALA A 73 7.49 9.47 22.73
N GLY A 74 7.01 8.32 22.25
CA GLY A 74 5.79 8.12 21.44
C GLY A 74 5.34 9.32 20.59
N GLY A 75 5.96 9.55 19.44
CA GLY A 75 5.55 10.65 18.55
C GLY A 75 4.13 10.42 18.01
N ILE A 76 3.24 11.41 18.15
CA ILE A 76 1.89 11.36 17.59
C ILE A 76 1.92 11.97 16.19
N LEU A 77 1.48 11.21 15.18
CA LEU A 77 1.31 11.63 13.79
C LEU A 77 -0.18 11.71 13.49
N SER A 78 -0.61 12.77 12.80
CA SER A 78 -2.00 12.95 12.37
C SER A 78 -2.15 13.21 10.87
N GLN A 79 -1.05 13.49 10.18
CA GLN A 79 -1.06 13.85 8.76
C GLN A 79 -0.16 12.92 7.96
N ALA A 80 -0.69 12.40 6.85
CA ALA A 80 0.10 11.65 5.88
C ALA A 80 1.01 12.61 5.11
N ALA A 81 2.27 12.21 4.90
CA ALA A 81 3.20 12.94 4.05
C ALA A 81 2.73 12.93 2.58
N VAL A 82 2.13 11.81 2.16
CA VAL A 82 1.58 11.60 0.82
C VAL A 82 0.28 10.83 0.95
N GLN A 83 -0.71 11.15 0.12
CA GLN A 83 -1.91 10.34 -0.03
C GLN A 83 -2.43 10.37 -1.46
N PHE A 84 -3.08 9.29 -1.88
CA PHE A 84 -3.77 9.21 -3.16
C PHE A 84 -5.08 8.45 -2.99
N GLN A 85 -6.08 8.85 -3.78
CA GLN A 85 -7.41 8.26 -3.77
C GLN A 85 -7.57 7.31 -4.95
N LEU A 86 -8.22 6.18 -4.71
CA LEU A 86 -8.58 5.25 -5.77
C LEU A 86 -9.58 5.90 -6.74
N PRO A 87 -9.52 5.55 -8.04
CA PRO A 87 -10.54 5.93 -9.01
C PRO A 87 -11.94 5.61 -8.52
N LYS A 88 -12.94 6.38 -8.97
CA LYS A 88 -14.37 6.17 -8.67
C LYS A 88 -14.73 6.07 -7.17
N LYS A 89 -13.84 6.50 -6.28
CA LYS A 89 -14.01 6.41 -4.81
C LYS A 89 -14.25 4.98 -4.32
N GLU A 90 -13.58 4.02 -4.96
CA GLU A 90 -13.55 2.63 -4.53
C GLU A 90 -12.75 2.47 -3.23
N GLN A 91 -12.97 1.38 -2.50
CA GLN A 91 -12.25 1.10 -1.27
C GLN A 91 -10.95 0.34 -1.57
N ALA A 92 -9.88 0.66 -0.84
CA ALA A 92 -8.60 -0.02 -0.97
C ALA A 92 -8.53 -1.19 0.01
N LEU A 93 -8.39 -2.42 -0.48
CA LEU A 93 -8.39 -3.64 0.33
C LEU A 93 -6.99 -4.15 0.66
N SER A 94 -6.03 -3.86 -0.21
CA SER A 94 -4.64 -4.24 0.00
C SER A 94 -3.70 -3.33 -0.77
N VAL A 95 -2.48 -3.17 -0.26
CA VAL A 95 -1.41 -2.41 -0.93
C VAL A 95 -0.11 -3.19 -0.90
N SER A 96 0.64 -3.14 -1.99
CA SER A 96 2.01 -3.64 -2.06
C SER A 96 2.89 -2.71 -2.86
N LEU A 97 4.15 -2.61 -2.44
CA LEU A 97 5.14 -1.77 -3.08
C LEU A 97 6.08 -2.60 -3.97
N GLY A 98 6.32 -2.11 -5.19
CA GLY A 98 7.19 -2.68 -6.21
C GLY A 98 8.30 -1.71 -6.61
N TYR A 99 9.24 -2.17 -7.45
CA TYR A 99 10.29 -1.33 -8.06
C TYR A 99 11.08 -0.49 -7.06
N GLY A 100 11.53 -1.11 -5.97
CA GLY A 100 12.28 -0.39 -4.94
C GLY A 100 11.43 0.63 -4.18
N GLY A 101 10.12 0.43 -4.11
CA GLY A 101 9.21 1.25 -3.31
C GLY A 101 8.61 2.43 -4.05
N THR A 102 8.89 2.61 -5.35
CA THR A 102 8.37 3.74 -6.13
C THR A 102 7.03 3.47 -6.80
N LEU A 103 6.63 2.20 -6.90
CA LEU A 103 5.34 1.79 -7.45
C LEU A 103 4.48 1.18 -6.36
N ALA A 104 3.22 1.61 -6.24
CA ALA A 104 2.21 0.92 -5.44
C ALA A 104 1.24 0.18 -6.36
N ALA A 105 0.97 -1.09 -6.03
CA ALA A 105 -0.19 -1.83 -6.54
C ALA A 105 -1.23 -1.91 -5.43
N VAL A 106 -2.50 -1.69 -5.77
CA VAL A 106 -3.60 -1.63 -4.81
C VAL A 106 -4.78 -2.45 -5.31
N GLY A 107 -5.21 -3.45 -4.55
CA GLY A 107 -6.44 -4.20 -4.83
C GLY A 107 -7.67 -3.47 -4.32
N SER A 108 -8.76 -3.45 -5.10
CA SER A 108 -10.00 -2.72 -4.77
C SER A 108 -11.25 -3.60 -4.70
N THR A 109 -12.32 -3.02 -4.17
CA THR A 109 -13.67 -3.61 -4.11
C THR A 109 -14.42 -3.64 -5.46
N LYS A 110 -13.80 -3.21 -6.56
CA LYS A 110 -14.39 -3.29 -7.91
C LYS A 110 -13.57 -4.16 -8.85
N SER A 111 -13.00 -5.23 -8.30
CA SER A 111 -12.28 -6.25 -9.07
C SER A 111 -11.08 -5.70 -9.85
N GLN A 112 -10.51 -4.59 -9.39
CA GLN A 112 -9.45 -3.86 -10.07
C GLN A 112 -8.17 -3.85 -9.26
N ILE A 113 -7.04 -3.79 -9.98
CA ILE A 113 -5.72 -3.55 -9.41
C ILE A 113 -5.22 -2.22 -9.95
N HIS A 114 -5.08 -1.21 -9.08
CA HIS A 114 -4.61 0.11 -9.47
C HIS A 114 -3.11 0.27 -9.22
N PHE A 115 -2.41 0.91 -10.15
CA PHE A 115 -0.98 1.20 -10.05
C PHE A 115 -0.74 2.69 -9.84
N PHE A 116 0.10 3.04 -8.86
CA PHE A 116 0.43 4.43 -8.56
C PHE A 116 1.94 4.67 -8.52
N ASP A 117 2.39 5.80 -9.06
CA ASP A 117 3.75 6.30 -8.87
C ASP A 117 3.85 7.09 -7.56
N LEU A 118 4.76 6.69 -6.69
CA LEU A 118 4.97 7.31 -5.39
C LEU A 118 6.02 8.42 -5.41
N ARG A 119 6.65 8.69 -6.56
CA ARG A 119 7.66 9.75 -6.72
C ARG A 119 7.03 11.12 -7.01
N GLY A 120 5.85 11.15 -7.62
CA GLY A 120 5.22 12.35 -8.19
C GLY A 120 4.32 13.15 -7.25
N THR A 121 4.22 12.79 -5.97
CA THR A 121 3.18 13.32 -5.09
C THR A 121 3.63 14.61 -4.39
N SER A 122 3.12 15.76 -4.86
CA SER A 122 3.27 17.05 -4.20
C SER A 122 2.57 17.07 -2.84
N THR A 123 3.29 17.47 -1.80
CA THR A 123 2.78 17.84 -0.47
C THR A 123 1.85 19.05 -0.60
N GLY A 124 0.53 18.84 -0.59
CA GLY A 124 -0.40 19.97 -0.61
C GLY A 124 -1.85 19.58 -0.79
N THR A 125 -2.68 19.97 0.17
CA THR A 125 -4.15 20.04 0.06
C THR A 125 -4.53 20.88 -1.16
N GLY A 126 -4.96 20.24 -2.25
CA GLY A 126 -5.61 20.89 -3.38
C GLY A 126 -4.83 20.83 -4.69
N GLY A 127 -4.92 19.69 -5.38
CA GLY A 127 -4.47 19.57 -6.76
C GLY A 127 -4.81 18.20 -7.32
N ASN A 128 -5.62 18.15 -8.37
CA ASN A 128 -5.93 16.94 -9.14
C ASN A 128 -4.64 16.39 -9.77
N ASN A 129 -3.91 15.52 -9.08
CA ASN A 129 -2.76 14.81 -9.63
C ASN A 129 -3.03 13.31 -9.50
N SER A 130 -3.64 12.72 -10.53
CA SER A 130 -3.81 11.27 -10.60
C SER A 130 -2.43 10.64 -10.73
N ASN A 131 -1.80 10.30 -9.60
CA ASN A 131 -0.60 9.47 -9.59
C ASN A 131 -0.88 8.03 -10.07
N VAL A 132 -2.11 7.75 -10.49
CA VAL A 132 -2.53 6.53 -11.15
C VAL A 132 -1.79 6.40 -12.48
N LEU A 133 -0.98 5.36 -12.61
CA LEU A 133 -0.29 5.00 -13.84
C LEU A 133 -1.16 4.14 -14.76
N GLY A 134 -2.06 3.36 -14.19
CA GLY A 134 -2.90 2.42 -14.92
C GLY A 134 -3.65 1.49 -13.96
N SER A 135 -4.49 0.63 -14.51
CA SER A 135 -5.20 -0.40 -13.73
C SER A 135 -5.30 -1.69 -14.54
N TYR A 136 -5.31 -2.82 -13.85
CA TYR A 136 -5.80 -4.08 -14.40
C TYR A 136 -7.27 -4.21 -14.02
N VAL A 137 -8.12 -4.43 -15.01
CA VAL A 137 -9.58 -4.33 -14.88
C VAL A 137 -10.32 -5.61 -15.23
N ASP A 138 -9.66 -6.54 -15.93
CA ASP A 138 -10.26 -7.78 -16.45
C ASP A 138 -9.64 -9.04 -15.80
N ALA A 139 -8.64 -8.88 -14.93
CA ALA A 139 -7.95 -9.98 -14.24
C ALA A 139 -8.83 -10.76 -13.26
N HIS A 140 -9.86 -10.10 -12.71
CA HIS A 140 -10.73 -10.64 -11.68
C HIS A 140 -12.17 -10.22 -11.90
N THR A 141 -13.13 -11.05 -11.46
CA THR A 141 -14.56 -10.73 -11.54
C THR A 141 -15.13 -10.24 -10.22
N ASP A 142 -14.42 -10.44 -9.12
CA ASP A 142 -14.81 -10.02 -7.77
C ASP A 142 -13.68 -9.26 -7.04
N GLU A 143 -13.92 -8.83 -5.81
CA GLU A 143 -13.02 -7.97 -5.03
C GLU A 143 -11.59 -8.52 -4.95
N VAL A 144 -10.60 -7.66 -5.26
CA VAL A 144 -9.18 -8.03 -5.16
C VAL A 144 -8.69 -7.79 -3.73
N THR A 145 -8.82 -8.82 -2.90
CA THR A 145 -8.55 -8.75 -1.47
C THR A 145 -7.06 -8.68 -1.13
N LYS A 146 -6.18 -9.19 -2.00
CA LYS A 146 -4.72 -9.16 -1.79
C LYS A 146 -3.95 -8.90 -3.07
N VAL A 147 -2.94 -8.03 -2.98
CA VAL A 147 -1.90 -7.85 -3.99
C VAL A 147 -0.52 -7.87 -3.34
N ARG A 148 0.46 -8.56 -3.92
CA ARG A 148 1.84 -8.64 -3.38
C ARG A 148 2.87 -8.74 -4.50
N PHE A 149 3.83 -7.81 -4.48
CA PHE A 149 5.03 -7.94 -5.31
C PHE A 149 5.93 -9.04 -4.76
N GLN A 150 6.41 -9.90 -5.63
CA GLN A 150 7.40 -10.92 -5.29
C GLN A 150 8.70 -10.23 -4.86
N ARG A 151 9.20 -10.65 -3.69
CA ARG A 151 10.53 -10.28 -3.21
C ARG A 151 11.59 -11.08 -3.95
N SER A 152 12.72 -10.46 -4.26
CA SER A 152 13.87 -11.18 -4.79
C SER A 152 14.47 -12.07 -3.69
N ASN A 153 15.41 -12.94 -4.07
CA ASN A 153 16.06 -13.87 -3.13
C ASN A 153 16.84 -13.16 -2.01
N ASP A 154 17.19 -11.88 -2.17
CA ASP A 154 17.81 -11.08 -1.12
C ASP A 154 16.81 -10.59 -0.04
N GLY A 155 15.50 -10.69 -0.30
CA GLY A 155 14.43 -10.21 0.57
C GLY A 155 14.28 -8.68 0.65
N LEU A 156 15.25 -7.93 0.12
CA LEU A 156 15.37 -6.48 0.21
C LEU A 156 14.77 -5.77 -1.01
N THR A 157 14.78 -6.43 -2.17
CA THR A 157 14.28 -5.90 -3.44
C THR A 157 13.02 -6.63 -3.89
N THR A 158 12.25 -5.97 -4.74
CA THR A 158 11.07 -6.55 -5.39
C THR A 158 11.34 -6.77 -6.87
N THR A 159 10.73 -7.80 -7.42
CA THR A 159 10.76 -8.10 -8.85
C THR A 159 9.56 -7.45 -9.55
N SER A 160 9.47 -7.58 -10.89
CA SER A 160 8.29 -7.17 -11.65
C SER A 160 7.10 -8.13 -11.51
N LEU A 161 7.25 -9.24 -10.78
CA LEU A 161 6.17 -10.18 -10.57
C LEU A 161 5.25 -9.69 -9.45
N LEU A 162 3.98 -9.57 -9.77
CA LEU A 162 2.89 -9.21 -8.87
C LEU A 162 1.91 -10.37 -8.79
N VAL A 163 1.52 -10.75 -7.59
CA VAL A 163 0.45 -11.72 -7.36
C VAL A 163 -0.78 -10.97 -6.86
N SER A 164 -1.95 -11.22 -7.46
CA SER A 164 -3.25 -10.78 -6.98
C SER A 164 -4.10 -11.98 -6.56
N GLY A 165 -4.93 -11.79 -5.55
CA GLY A 165 -5.92 -12.76 -5.09
C GLY A 165 -7.26 -12.08 -4.88
N SER A 166 -8.33 -12.78 -5.25
CA SER A 166 -9.68 -12.24 -5.34
C SER A 166 -10.71 -13.19 -4.69
N GLU A 167 -11.87 -12.65 -4.36
CA GLU A 167 -13.03 -13.44 -3.87
C GLU A 167 -13.63 -14.36 -4.96
N ASP A 168 -13.27 -14.14 -6.23
CA ASP A 168 -13.62 -15.03 -7.34
C ASP A 168 -12.95 -16.43 -7.27
N GLY A 169 -12.12 -16.68 -6.26
CA GLY A 169 -11.44 -17.95 -6.05
C GLY A 169 -10.20 -18.13 -6.93
N LEU A 170 -9.71 -17.06 -7.56
CA LEU A 170 -8.52 -17.07 -8.39
C LEU A 170 -7.38 -16.27 -7.74
N ALA A 171 -6.17 -16.74 -8.00
CA ALA A 171 -4.95 -15.98 -7.82
C ALA A 171 -4.25 -15.80 -9.18
N CYS A 172 -3.96 -14.56 -9.55
CA CYS A 172 -3.35 -14.22 -10.83
C CYS A 172 -1.91 -13.75 -10.62
N ILE A 173 -0.99 -14.21 -11.46
CA ILE A 173 0.41 -13.79 -11.47
C ILE A 173 0.62 -12.89 -12.69
N HIS A 174 1.09 -11.68 -12.45
CA HIS A 174 1.32 -10.64 -13.44
C HIS A 174 2.79 -10.26 -13.50
N ASP A 175 3.30 -9.98 -14.69
CA ASP A 175 4.59 -9.34 -14.91
C ASP A 175 4.39 -7.88 -15.30
N THR A 176 4.56 -6.99 -14.34
CA THR A 176 4.26 -5.56 -14.49
C THR A 176 5.29 -4.81 -15.33
N SER A 177 6.30 -5.48 -15.89
CA SER A 177 7.17 -4.88 -16.92
C SER A 177 6.55 -4.86 -18.30
N GLN A 178 5.43 -5.58 -18.50
CA GLN A 178 4.75 -5.65 -19.78
C GLN A 178 3.84 -4.43 -19.98
N SER A 179 3.57 -4.09 -21.25
CA SER A 179 2.87 -2.86 -21.63
C SER A 179 1.35 -2.93 -21.50
N SER A 180 0.76 -4.12 -21.38
CA SER A 180 -0.68 -4.33 -21.23
C SER A 180 -0.98 -5.40 -20.19
N GLU A 181 -2.23 -5.41 -19.71
CA GLU A 181 -2.72 -6.40 -18.73
C GLU A 181 -2.63 -7.83 -19.26
N GLU A 182 -3.05 -8.06 -20.50
CA GLU A 182 -3.08 -9.38 -21.13
C GLU A 182 -1.67 -9.94 -21.34
N ALA A 183 -0.72 -9.07 -21.68
CA ALA A 183 0.69 -9.45 -21.80
C ALA A 183 1.35 -9.67 -20.42
N ALA A 184 0.90 -8.94 -19.41
CA ALA A 184 1.39 -9.09 -18.03
C ALA A 184 0.91 -10.40 -17.40
N LEU A 185 -0.30 -10.87 -17.70
CA LEU A 185 -0.85 -12.08 -17.09
C LEU A 185 -0.05 -13.34 -17.49
N LYS A 186 0.67 -13.90 -16.53
CA LYS A 186 1.51 -15.11 -16.72
C LYS A 186 0.80 -16.40 -16.34
N SER A 187 -0.01 -16.37 -15.29
CA SER A 187 -0.67 -17.56 -14.76
C SER A 187 -1.93 -17.19 -14.01
N VAL A 188 -2.92 -18.06 -14.11
CA VAL A 188 -4.14 -18.03 -13.30
C VAL A 188 -4.19 -19.33 -12.51
N LEU A 189 -4.25 -19.21 -11.20
CA LEU A 189 -4.30 -20.32 -10.27
C LEU A 189 -5.70 -20.38 -9.67
N ASN A 190 -6.37 -21.51 -9.84
CA ASN A 190 -7.62 -21.77 -9.14
C ASN A 190 -7.29 -22.19 -7.71
N VAL A 191 -7.57 -21.32 -6.76
CA VAL A 191 -7.34 -21.55 -5.33
C VAL A 191 -8.59 -22.01 -4.59
N GLN A 192 -9.72 -22.10 -5.32
CA GLN A 192 -11.07 -22.32 -4.81
C GLN A 192 -11.53 -21.19 -3.85
N SER A 193 -12.80 -20.80 -3.94
CA SER A 193 -13.35 -19.87 -2.95
C SER A 193 -13.51 -20.61 -1.60
N PRO A 194 -13.11 -20.00 -0.47
CA PRO A 194 -13.27 -20.60 0.86
C PRO A 194 -14.72 -20.80 1.28
#